data_AF-A0A552BY16-F1
#
_entry.id   AF-A0A552BY16-F1
#
_cell.length_a   1.000
_cell.length_b   1.000
_cell.length_c   1.000
_cell.angle_alpha   90.00
_cell.angle_beta   90.00
_cell.angle_gamma   90.00
#
_symmetry.space_group_name_H-M   'P 1'
#
loop_
_entity.id
_entity.type
_entity.pdbx_description
1 polymer ?
#
loop_
_entity_poly.entity_id
_entity_poly.type
_entity_poly.pdbx_seq_one_letter_code
_entity_poly.pdbx_strand_id
1 'polypeptide(L)'
;MDAAATVAPNWVIDRACPPAEKILDEKKADRYEEAIKWLKKARNAFYMSGRREEWQTYRESLIKEHGRKSKFMGLFKHQDLQ
;
A
#
# COMPACT_ATOMS: atom_id res chain seq x y z
N MET A 1 -2.89 11.08 -13.99
CA MET A 1 -1.80 11.79 -13.27
C MET A 1 -2.39 12.27 -11.95
N ASP A 2 -2.09 11.62 -10.82
CA ASP A 2 -2.50 12.12 -9.50
C ASP A 2 -1.61 13.32 -9.14
N ALA A 3 -2.06 14.54 -9.46
CA ALA A 3 -1.32 15.79 -9.23
C ALA A 3 -0.94 16.06 -7.76
N ALA A 4 -1.55 15.34 -6.81
CA ALA A 4 -1.22 15.44 -5.38
C ALA A 4 0.10 14.76 -4.99
N ALA A 5 0.58 13.77 -5.76
CA ALA A 5 1.83 13.08 -5.46
C ALA A 5 3.07 13.97 -5.67
N THR A 6 2.95 15.03 -6.48
CA THR A 6 4.06 15.93 -6.83
C THR A 6 4.30 17.02 -5.77
N VAL A 7 3.30 17.37 -4.94
CA VAL A 7 3.38 18.52 -4.01
C VAL A 7 3.70 18.11 -2.58
N ALA A 8 3.21 16.94 -2.11
CA ALA A 8 3.44 16.49 -0.74
C ALA A 8 3.38 14.96 -0.63
N PRO A 9 4.45 14.24 -1.04
CA PRO A 9 4.46 12.78 -1.00
C PRO A 9 4.24 12.21 0.43
N ASN A 10 4.69 12.90 1.49
CA ASN A 10 4.43 12.50 2.87
C ASN A 10 2.94 12.52 3.23
N TRP A 11 2.19 13.50 2.74
CA TRP A 11 0.74 13.57 2.96
C TRP A 11 -0.01 12.46 2.21
N VAL A 12 0.49 12.06 1.04
CA VAL A 12 -0.07 10.92 0.30
C VAL A 12 0.16 9.61 1.04
N ILE A 13 1.33 9.42 1.66
CA ILE A 13 1.61 8.25 2.50
C ILE A 13 0.64 8.19 3.68
N ASP A 14 0.54 9.28 4.44
CA ASP A 14 -0.32 9.40 5.62
C ASP A 14 -1.80 9.17 5.29
N ARG A 15 -2.24 9.60 4.09
CA ARG A 15 -3.62 9.42 3.64
C ARG A 15 -3.90 8.07 2.99
N ALA A 16 -2.88 7.39 2.43
CA ALA A 16 -3.06 6.14 1.69
C ALA A 16 -2.91 4.88 2.56
N CYS A 17 -2.10 4.91 3.62
CA CYS A 17 -1.91 3.76 4.52
C CYS A 17 -3.19 3.41 5.33
N PRO A 18 -3.87 4.35 6.00
CA PRO A 18 -5.06 4.04 6.81
C PRO A 18 -6.22 3.36 6.05
N PRO A 19 -6.62 3.81 4.84
CA PRO A 19 -7.68 3.12 4.11
C PRO A 19 -7.25 1.74 3.62
N ALA A 20 -5.97 1.53 3.28
CA ALA A 20 -5.46 0.21 2.92
C ALA A 20 -5.57 -0.75 4.12
N GLU A 21 -5.06 -0.35 5.28
CA GLU A 21 -5.08 -1.16 6.51
C GLU A 21 -6.51 -1.45 6.96
N LYS A 22 -7.40 -0.45 6.94
CA LYS A 22 -8.82 -0.63 7.28
C LYS A 22 -9.50 -1.68 6.41
N ILE A 23 -9.24 -1.66 5.10
CA ILE A 23 -9.80 -2.64 4.17
C ILE A 23 -9.24 -4.05 4.44
N LEU A 24 -7.95 -4.14 4.76
CA LEU A 24 -7.31 -5.42 5.09
C LEU A 24 -7.85 -5.98 6.41
N ASP A 25 -8.12 -5.13 7.39
CA ASP A 25 -8.73 -5.49 8.68
C ASP A 25 -10.20 -5.93 8.55
N GLU A 26 -10.98 -5.26 7.68
CA GLU A 26 -12.39 -5.61 7.40
C GLU A 26 -12.59 -7.04 6.85
N LYS A 27 -11.50 -7.76 6.48
CA LYS A 27 -11.51 -9.14 5.95
C LYS A 27 -12.41 -9.35 4.72
N LYS A 28 -12.86 -8.28 4.06
CA LYS A 28 -13.68 -8.33 2.85
C LYS A 28 -12.79 -8.50 1.63
N ALA A 29 -12.74 -9.72 1.15
CA ALA A 29 -11.98 -10.12 -0.02
C ALA A 29 -12.28 -9.29 -1.28
N ASP A 30 -13.50 -8.77 -1.42
CA ASP A 30 -13.94 -7.93 -2.54
C ASP A 30 -13.28 -6.56 -2.54
N ARG A 31 -12.80 -6.08 -1.39
CA ARG A 31 -12.17 -4.77 -1.25
C ARG A 31 -10.64 -4.82 -1.34
N TYR A 32 -10.03 -6.00 -1.35
CA TYR A 32 -8.56 -6.11 -1.41
C TYR A 32 -7.95 -5.44 -2.64
N GLU A 33 -8.65 -5.41 -3.77
CA GLU A 33 -8.21 -4.65 -4.95
C GLU A 33 -8.13 -3.14 -4.69
N GLU A 34 -9.03 -2.60 -3.87
CA GLU A 34 -9.02 -1.21 -3.46
C GLU A 34 -7.88 -0.91 -2.46
N ALA A 35 -7.63 -1.81 -1.49
CA ALA A 35 -6.46 -1.70 -0.61
C ALA A 35 -5.16 -1.66 -1.42
N ILE A 36 -5.05 -2.51 -2.45
CA ILE A 36 -3.89 -2.56 -3.31
C ILE A 36 -3.72 -1.26 -4.12
N LYS A 37 -4.82 -0.65 -4.61
CA LYS A 37 -4.77 0.67 -5.27
C LYS A 37 -4.20 1.74 -4.33
N TRP A 38 -4.58 1.73 -3.05
CA TRP A 38 -4.02 2.63 -2.03
C TRP A 38 -2.53 2.37 -1.79
N LEU A 39 -2.14 1.10 -1.62
CA LEU A 39 -0.73 0.72 -1.45
C LEU A 39 0.15 1.12 -2.64
N LYS A 40 -0.38 1.05 -3.86
CA LYS A 40 0.33 1.51 -5.07
C LYS A 40 0.58 3.02 -5.05
N LYS A 41 -0.39 3.81 -4.57
CA LYS A 41 -0.21 5.26 -4.38
C LYS A 41 0.82 5.56 -3.29
N ALA A 42 0.75 4.84 -2.17
CA ALA A 42 1.72 4.95 -1.09
C ALA A 42 3.14 4.63 -1.59
N ARG A 43 3.34 3.51 -2.30
CA ARG A 43 4.63 3.14 -2.91
C ARG A 43 5.19 4.27 -3.78
N ASN A 44 4.40 4.78 -4.71
CA ASN A 44 4.86 5.88 -5.58
C ASN A 44 5.27 7.10 -4.76
N ALA A 45 4.52 7.46 -3.72
CA ALA A 45 4.87 8.56 -2.84
C ALA A 45 6.17 8.31 -2.07
N PHE A 46 6.38 7.12 -1.52
CA PHE A 46 7.65 6.74 -0.88
C PHE A 46 8.83 6.82 -1.86
N TYR A 47 8.66 6.33 -3.09
CA TYR A 47 9.70 6.38 -4.12
C TYR A 47 10.02 7.82 -4.54
N MET A 48 9.00 8.67 -4.69
CA MET A 48 9.18 10.09 -5.00
C MET A 48 9.86 10.87 -3.86
N SER A 49 9.60 10.51 -2.60
CA SER A 49 10.32 11.05 -1.44
C SER A 49 11.73 10.49 -1.26
N GLY A 50 12.17 9.51 -2.06
CA GLY A 50 13.43 8.78 -1.85
C GLY A 50 13.42 7.82 -0.65
N ARG A 51 12.27 7.63 0.00
CA ARG A 51 12.07 6.85 1.23
C ARG A 51 11.81 5.37 0.94
N ARG A 52 12.68 4.76 0.13
CA ARG A 52 12.51 3.34 -0.26
C ARG A 52 12.69 2.39 0.92
N GLU A 53 13.56 2.73 1.87
CA GLU A 53 13.77 1.95 3.09
C GLU A 53 12.51 1.92 3.96
N GLU A 54 11.87 3.08 4.18
CA GLU A 54 10.60 3.15 4.91
C GLU A 54 9.50 2.32 4.22
N TRP A 55 9.41 2.37 2.88
CA TRP A 55 8.51 1.50 2.13
C TRP A 55 8.79 0.02 2.35
N GLN A 56 10.06 -0.40 2.37
CA GLN A 56 10.44 -1.79 2.62
C GLN A 56 10.02 -2.24 4.02
N THR A 57 10.31 -1.44 5.05
CA THR A 57 9.90 -1.74 6.44
C THR A 57 8.38 -1.79 6.59
N TYR A 58 7.66 -0.85 5.97
CA TYR A 58 6.19 -0.83 5.95
C TYR A 58 5.65 -2.09 5.26
N ARG A 59 6.17 -2.42 4.07
CA ARG A 59 5.81 -3.62 3.32
C ARG A 59 6.04 -4.89 4.14
N GLU A 60 7.18 -5.04 4.79
CA GLU A 60 7.49 -6.21 5.60
C GLU A 60 6.51 -6.36 6.77
N SER A 61 6.17 -5.27 7.45
CA SER A 61 5.14 -5.27 8.49
C SER A 61 3.80 -5.72 7.93
N LEU A 62 3.43 -5.23 6.74
CA LEU A 62 2.17 -5.54 6.08
C LEU A 62 2.09 -7.01 5.62
N ILE A 63 3.19 -7.57 5.09
CA ILE A 63 3.28 -8.99 4.75
C ILE A 63 3.28 -9.85 6.02
N LYS A 64 3.93 -9.41 7.10
CA LYS A 64 3.94 -10.13 8.37
C LYS A 64 2.54 -10.21 8.99
N GLU A 65 1.79 -9.11 8.93
CA GLU A 65 0.44 -9.04 9.50
C GLU A 65 -0.62 -9.69 8.61
N HIS A 66 -0.55 -9.49 7.29
CA HIS A 66 -1.58 -9.89 6.34
C HIS A 66 -1.16 -11.01 5.38
N GLY A 67 0.07 -11.53 5.48
CA GLY A 67 0.61 -12.54 4.58
C GLY A 67 -0.12 -13.88 4.59
N ARG A 68 -0.93 -14.15 5.62
CA ARG A 68 -1.83 -15.32 5.68
C ARG A 68 -3.05 -15.19 4.76
N LYS A 69 -3.33 -14.00 4.22
CA LYS A 69 -4.47 -13.74 3.33
C LYS A 69 -4.06 -14.03 1.88
N SER A 70 -4.24 -15.26 1.42
CA SER A 70 -3.81 -15.71 0.07
C SER A 70 -4.33 -14.83 -1.07
N LYS A 71 -5.59 -14.36 -1.01
CA LYS A 71 -6.15 -13.45 -2.03
C LYS A 71 -5.41 -12.11 -2.07
N PHE A 72 -5.15 -11.54 -0.89
CA PHE A 72 -4.37 -10.30 -0.78
C PHE A 72 -2.95 -10.49 -1.29
N MET A 73 -2.25 -11.54 -0.85
CA MET A 73 -0.89 -11.85 -1.32
C MET A 73 -0.83 -12.11 -2.83
N GLY A 74 -1.86 -12.76 -3.40
CA GLY A 74 -1.97 -12.95 -4.85
C GLY A 74 -2.04 -11.61 -5.58
N LEU A 75 -2.91 -10.71 -5.14
CA LEU A 75 -3.04 -9.37 -5.73
C LEU A 75 -1.78 -8.50 -5.51
N PHE A 76 -1.18 -8.61 -4.33
CA PHE A 76 0.04 -7.88 -3.96
C PHE A 76 1.22 -8.27 -4.86
N LYS A 77 1.41 -9.57 -5.10
CA LYS A 77 2.43 -10.06 -6.05
C LYS A 77 2.11 -9.69 -7.49
N HIS A 78 0.84 -9.83 -7.91
CA HIS A 78 0.42 -9.53 -9.28
C HIS A 78 0.60 -8.06 -9.66
N GLN A 79 0.51 -7.13 -8.71
CA GLN A 79 0.71 -5.71 -8.97
C GLN A 79 2.17 -5.24 -8.89
N ASP A 80 3.12 -6.17 -8.85
CA ASP A 80 4.56 -5.87 -8.78
C ASP A 80 4.91 -5.03 -7.54
N LEU A 81 4.17 -5.21 -6.44
CA LEU A 81 4.46 -4.54 -5.16
C LEU A 81 5.54 -5.27 -4.33
N GLN A 82 6.15 -6.32 -4.91
CA GLN A 82 7.28 -7.06 -4.33
C GLN A 82 8.61 -6.30 -4.38
#